data_AF-C9LBB5-F1
#
_entry.id   AF-C9LBB5-F1
#
_cell.length_a   1.000
_cell.length_b   1.000
_cell.length_c   1.000
_cell.angle_alpha   90.00
_cell.angle_beta   90.00
_cell.angle_gamma   90.00
#
_symmetry.space_group_name_H-M   'P 1'
#
loop_
_entity.id
_entity.type
_entity.pdbx_description
1 polymer ?
#
loop_
_entity_poly.entity_id
_entity_poly.type
_entity_poly.pdbx_seq_one_letter_code
_entity_poly.pdbx_strand_id
1 'polypeptide(L)'
;MIYPLFVLKIEYEIWRFEDMKKVKITVLHKEFYPDYADTYLTDGKAVGRCPLLEVGDEFIYEGSAKMPEGFCPWAWIDIYRSVSAMSSGSSCKPWNNTDGQTIVCCTDGIRPVVFNVEAIGENDVDIE
;
A
#
# COMPACT_ATOMS: atom_id res chain seq x y z
N MET A 1 -41.01 6.92 26.51
CA MET A 1 -39.96 7.68 25.81
C MET A 1 -39.60 6.93 24.53
N ILE A 2 -40.28 7.27 23.45
CA ILE A 2 -40.07 6.67 22.13
C ILE A 2 -38.97 7.50 21.47
N TYR A 3 -37.73 7.02 21.49
CA TYR A 3 -36.70 7.62 20.65
C TYR A 3 -37.10 7.33 19.20
N PRO A 4 -37.30 8.35 18.35
CA PRO A 4 -37.75 8.11 16.98
C PRO A 4 -36.65 7.36 16.23
N LEU A 5 -37.01 6.27 15.55
CA LEU A 5 -36.17 5.47 14.65
C LEU A 5 -35.36 6.33 13.65
N PHE A 6 -35.79 7.57 13.42
CA PHE A 6 -35.17 8.57 12.55
C PHE A 6 -33.77 9.01 13.02
N VAL A 7 -33.53 9.12 14.33
CA VAL A 7 -32.21 9.54 14.88
C VAL A 7 -31.18 8.41 14.76
N LEU A 8 -31.60 7.16 14.98
CA LEU A 8 -30.75 5.99 14.80
C LEU A 8 -30.27 5.82 13.34
N LYS A 9 -31.08 6.20 12.36
CA LYS A 9 -30.72 6.09 10.94
C LYS A 9 -29.67 7.13 10.53
N ILE A 10 -29.76 8.34 11.09
CA ILE A 10 -28.76 9.42 10.89
C ILE A 10 -27.43 9.05 11.57
N GLU A 11 -27.45 8.50 12.78
CA GLU A 11 -26.21 8.03 13.43
C GLU A 11 -25.59 6.82 12.71
N TYR A 12 -26.38 5.91 12.14
CA TYR A 12 -25.88 4.78 11.33
C TYR A 12 -25.27 5.23 10.00
N GLU A 13 -25.87 6.22 9.32
CA GLU A 13 -25.32 6.80 8.09
C GLU A 13 -24.04 7.62 8.35
N ILE A 14 -23.90 8.22 9.54
CA ILE A 14 -22.70 8.97 9.95
C ILE A 14 -21.52 8.04 10.30
N TRP A 15 -21.79 6.78 10.68
CA TRP A 15 -20.78 5.75 10.95
C TRP A 15 -20.70 4.70 9.83
N ARG A 16 -20.66 5.13 8.56
CA ARG A 16 -20.17 4.25 7.48
C ARG A 16 -18.69 3.96 7.68
N PHE A 17 -18.42 2.92 8.46
CA PHE A 17 -17.19 2.14 8.42
C PHE A 17 -17.02 1.40 7.06
N GLU A 18 -17.96 1.62 6.12
CA GLU A 18 -18.07 1.02 4.78
C GLU A 18 -17.13 1.63 3.72
N ASP A 19 -16.39 2.70 4.02
CA ASP A 19 -15.66 3.46 2.97
C ASP A 19 -14.13 3.21 2.95
N MET A 20 -13.63 2.19 3.65
CA MET A 20 -12.22 1.76 3.50
C MET A 20 -12.08 0.91 2.25
N LYS A 21 -11.54 1.51 1.18
CA LYS A 21 -11.23 0.80 -0.06
C LYS A 21 -10.16 -0.26 0.19
N LYS A 22 -10.28 -1.39 -0.51
CA LYS A 22 -9.19 -2.35 -0.59
C LYS A 22 -8.04 -1.69 -1.36
N VAL A 23 -6.81 -2.11 -1.07
CA VAL A 23 -5.63 -1.55 -1.74
C VAL A 23 -4.80 -2.69 -2.30
N LYS A 24 -4.52 -2.64 -3.60
CA LYS A 24 -3.58 -3.52 -4.29
C LYS A 24 -2.18 -2.93 -4.19
N ILE A 25 -1.24 -3.73 -3.73
CA ILE A 25 0.18 -3.42 -3.67
C ILE A 25 0.88 -4.34 -4.65
N THR A 26 1.55 -3.77 -5.64
CA THR A 26 2.27 -4.54 -6.67
C THR A 26 3.75 -4.19 -6.63
N VAL A 27 4.62 -5.19 -6.63
CA VAL A 27 6.07 -4.99 -6.70
C VAL A 27 6.46 -4.67 -8.14
N LEU A 28 6.85 -3.42 -8.39
CA LEU A 28 7.24 -2.98 -9.73
C LEU A 28 8.70 -3.29 -10.04
N HIS A 29 9.59 -3.03 -9.08
CA HIS A 29 11.01 -3.07 -9.34
C HIS A 29 11.84 -3.31 -8.08
N LYS A 30 13.01 -3.93 -8.25
CA LYS A 30 13.98 -4.21 -7.19
C LYS A 30 15.32 -3.63 -7.60
N GLU A 31 15.71 -2.53 -6.96
CA GLU A 31 17.02 -1.93 -7.18
C GLU A 31 18.09 -2.49 -6.26
N PHE A 32 19.34 -2.31 -6.69
CA PHE A 32 20.52 -2.59 -5.88
C PHE A 32 21.65 -1.66 -6.29
N TYR A 33 22.20 -0.94 -5.32
CA TYR A 33 23.32 -0.03 -5.50
C TYR A 33 24.61 -0.72 -5.02
N PRO A 34 25.35 -1.41 -5.91
CA PRO A 34 26.51 -2.21 -5.53
C PRO A 34 27.64 -1.36 -4.93
N ASP A 35 27.77 -0.09 -5.33
CA ASP A 35 28.81 0.80 -4.82
C ASP A 35 28.57 1.17 -3.35
N TYR A 36 27.31 1.39 -2.97
CA TYR A 36 26.93 1.62 -1.58
C TYR A 36 27.03 0.35 -0.76
N ALA A 37 26.64 -0.79 -1.35
CA ALA A 37 26.78 -2.08 -0.70
C ALA A 37 28.24 -2.38 -0.34
N ASP A 38 29.16 -2.22 -1.29
CA ASP A 38 30.61 -2.46 -1.09
C ASP A 38 31.23 -1.57 -0.01
N THR A 39 30.74 -0.33 0.09
CA THR A 39 31.29 0.66 1.02
C THR A 39 30.72 0.51 2.43
N TYR A 40 29.43 0.18 2.56
CA TYR A 40 28.68 0.30 3.81
C TYR A 40 28.14 -1.01 4.40
N LEU A 41 28.11 -2.11 3.64
CA LEU A 41 27.63 -3.41 4.12
C LEU A 41 28.79 -4.36 4.42
N THR A 42 28.67 -5.13 5.51
CA THR A 42 29.66 -6.15 5.91
C THR A 42 29.91 -7.18 4.82
N ASP A 43 28.84 -7.65 4.16
CA ASP A 43 28.92 -8.63 3.08
C ASP A 43 29.09 -7.96 1.70
N GLY A 44 29.26 -6.64 1.66
CA GLY A 44 29.49 -5.87 0.45
C GLY A 44 28.47 -6.16 -0.65
N LYS A 45 28.99 -6.36 -1.86
CA LYS A 45 28.19 -6.69 -3.05
C LYS A 45 27.49 -8.05 -2.99
N ALA A 46 27.90 -8.95 -2.09
CA ALA A 46 27.33 -10.30 -2.02
C ALA A 46 25.88 -10.33 -1.50
N VAL A 47 25.42 -9.26 -0.85
CA VAL A 47 24.04 -9.14 -0.34
C VAL A 47 23.01 -9.16 -1.45
N GLY A 48 23.31 -8.55 -2.60
CA GLY A 48 22.40 -8.46 -3.74
C GLY A 48 21.09 -7.70 -3.46
N ARG A 49 20.11 -7.90 -4.35
CA ARG A 49 18.75 -7.33 -4.25
C ARG A 49 17.98 -7.92 -3.07
N CYS A 50 16.89 -7.28 -2.69
CA CYS A 50 15.98 -7.80 -1.66
C CYS A 50 15.57 -9.26 -1.97
N PRO A 51 15.75 -10.23 -1.06
CA PRO A 51 15.40 -11.62 -1.29
C PRO A 51 13.95 -11.97 -0.89
N LEU A 52 13.22 -11.05 -0.25
CA LEU A 52 11.91 -11.34 0.35
C LEU A 52 10.73 -11.13 -0.59
N LEU A 53 10.92 -10.37 -1.65
CA LEU A 53 9.88 -9.94 -2.57
C LEU A 53 10.41 -10.10 -3.99
N GLU A 54 9.57 -10.47 -4.94
CA GLU A 54 9.89 -10.56 -6.35
C GLU A 54 9.07 -9.58 -7.19
N VAL A 55 9.63 -9.20 -8.35
CA VAL A 55 8.94 -8.30 -9.29
C VAL A 55 7.70 -9.01 -9.82
N GLY A 56 6.55 -8.34 -9.74
CA GLY A 56 5.24 -8.89 -10.08
C GLY A 56 4.48 -9.49 -8.90
N ASP A 57 5.07 -9.56 -7.69
CA ASP A 57 4.30 -9.97 -6.52
C ASP A 57 3.17 -8.98 -6.24
N GLU A 58 1.99 -9.54 -5.93
CA GLU A 58 0.78 -8.78 -5.64
C GLU A 58 0.26 -9.10 -4.25
N PHE A 59 -0.09 -8.05 -3.51
CA PHE A 59 -0.64 -8.15 -2.17
C PHE A 59 -1.91 -7.31 -2.07
N ILE A 60 -2.91 -7.85 -1.37
CA ILE A 60 -4.17 -7.14 -1.14
C ILE A 60 -4.25 -6.75 0.34
N TYR A 61 -4.43 -5.47 0.58
CA TYR A 61 -4.77 -4.92 1.88
C TYR A 61 -6.29 -4.79 1.99
N GLU A 62 -6.89 -5.56 2.90
CA GLU A 62 -8.35 -5.62 3.10
C GLU A 62 -8.88 -4.59 4.11
N GLY A 63 -8.04 -3.67 4.58
CA GLY A 63 -8.38 -2.76 5.67
C GLY A 63 -7.91 -3.28 7.04
N SER A 64 -8.34 -2.62 8.13
CA SER A 64 -8.10 -3.03 9.53
C SER A 64 -6.66 -2.95 10.06
N ALA A 65 -5.78 -2.16 9.45
CA ALA A 65 -4.39 -1.94 9.89
C ALA A 65 -3.52 -3.22 9.93
N LYS A 66 -3.98 -4.30 9.28
CA LYS A 66 -3.28 -5.58 9.23
C LYS A 66 -2.37 -5.65 8.00
N MET A 67 -1.12 -6.03 8.21
CA MET A 67 -0.17 -6.28 7.13
C MET A 67 -0.64 -7.49 6.27
N PRO A 68 -0.55 -7.43 4.94
CA PRO A 68 -0.79 -8.58 4.08
C PRO A 68 0.13 -9.76 4.41
N GLU A 69 -0.37 -10.98 4.26
CA GLU A 69 0.42 -12.19 4.49
C GLU A 69 1.56 -12.30 3.46
N GLY A 70 2.74 -12.73 3.91
CA GLY A 70 3.93 -12.83 3.06
C GLY A 70 4.62 -11.50 2.75
N PHE A 71 4.05 -10.36 3.14
CA PHE A 71 4.69 -9.06 2.91
C PHE A 71 5.85 -8.81 3.88
N CYS A 72 6.86 -8.06 3.42
CA CYS A 72 8.02 -7.70 4.24
C CYS A 72 7.59 -6.74 5.39
N PRO A 73 7.84 -7.08 6.67
CA PRO A 73 7.46 -6.24 7.80
C PRO A 73 8.14 -4.87 7.83
N TRP A 74 9.37 -4.77 7.32
CA TRP A 74 10.11 -3.51 7.28
C TRP A 74 9.55 -2.58 6.21
N ALA A 75 9.34 -3.12 5.00
CA ALA A 75 8.70 -2.37 3.91
C ALA A 75 7.27 -1.96 4.28
N TRP A 76 6.55 -2.79 5.06
CA TRP A 76 5.19 -2.45 5.52
C TRP A 76 5.16 -1.15 6.31
N ILE A 77 6.05 -0.99 7.29
CA ILE A 77 6.11 0.22 8.14
C ILE A 77 6.32 1.47 7.26
N ASP A 78 7.14 1.36 6.23
CA ASP A 78 7.45 2.46 5.33
C ASP A 78 6.27 2.89 4.46
N ILE A 79 5.54 1.91 3.92
CA ILE A 79 4.46 2.18 2.96
C ILE A 79 3.08 2.29 3.61
N TYR A 80 2.92 1.83 4.86
CA TYR A 80 1.62 1.73 5.55
C TYR A 80 0.86 3.06 5.56
N ARG A 81 1.56 4.18 5.75
CA ARG A 81 0.93 5.52 5.71
C ARG A 81 0.23 5.78 4.37
N SER A 82 0.89 5.40 3.28
CA SER A 82 0.40 5.63 1.91
C SER A 82 -0.71 4.63 1.59
N VAL A 83 -0.54 3.36 1.95
CA VAL A 83 -1.58 2.33 1.81
C VAL A 83 -2.84 2.72 2.58
N SER A 84 -2.70 3.21 3.80
CA SER A 84 -3.83 3.68 4.63
C SER A 84 -4.52 4.89 4.00
N ALA A 85 -3.75 5.87 3.51
CA ALA A 85 -4.30 7.03 2.82
C ALA A 85 -5.08 6.62 1.56
N MET A 86 -4.55 5.67 0.78
CA MET A 86 -5.24 5.14 -0.41
C MET A 86 -6.52 4.39 -0.02
N SER A 87 -6.47 3.60 1.05
CA SER A 87 -7.64 2.91 1.60
C SER A 87 -8.71 3.89 2.06
N SER A 88 -8.33 5.04 2.63
CA SER A 88 -9.26 6.11 3.00
C SER A 88 -9.74 6.99 1.83
N GLY A 89 -9.36 6.68 0.58
CA GLY A 89 -9.79 7.43 -0.61
C GLY A 89 -9.05 8.75 -0.85
N SER A 90 -7.80 8.87 -0.41
CA SER A 90 -6.94 10.02 -0.74
C SER A 90 -6.73 10.15 -2.25
N SER A 91 -6.77 11.38 -2.76
CA SER A 91 -6.46 11.68 -4.16
C SER A 91 -4.96 11.95 -4.35
N CYS A 92 -4.40 11.42 -5.44
CA CYS A 92 -3.01 11.67 -5.83
C CYS A 92 -2.87 12.58 -7.06
N LYS A 93 -3.98 13.16 -7.53
CA LYS A 93 -3.94 14.20 -8.56
C LYS A 93 -3.50 15.54 -7.96
N PRO A 94 -2.72 16.36 -8.69
CA PRO A 94 -2.34 16.19 -10.10
C PRO A 94 -1.06 15.39 -10.36
N TRP A 95 -0.38 14.89 -9.32
CA TRP A 95 0.99 14.36 -9.47
C TRP A 95 1.01 13.00 -10.17
N ASN A 96 -0.04 12.21 -9.97
CA ASN A 96 -0.20 10.91 -10.62
C ASN A 96 -1.28 10.97 -11.71
N ASN A 97 -1.09 10.16 -12.75
CA ASN A 97 -2.03 10.07 -13.87
C ASN A 97 -3.38 9.46 -13.44
N THR A 98 -3.31 8.43 -12.61
CA THR A 98 -4.46 7.71 -12.05
C THR A 98 -4.77 8.24 -10.66
N ASP A 99 -6.05 8.51 -10.39
CA ASP A 99 -6.47 8.92 -9.05
C ASP A 99 -6.56 7.70 -8.13
N GLY A 100 -6.18 7.85 -6.86
CA GLY A 100 -6.10 6.73 -5.91
C GLY A 100 -4.94 5.76 -6.16
N GLN A 101 -3.94 6.16 -6.96
CA GLN A 101 -2.71 5.40 -7.19
C GLN A 101 -1.49 6.21 -6.73
N THR A 102 -0.54 5.56 -6.07
CA THR A 102 0.74 6.16 -5.66
C THR A 102 1.91 5.18 -5.79
N ILE A 103 3.10 5.72 -6.06
CA ILE A 103 4.33 4.93 -6.12
C ILE A 103 5.12 5.21 -4.84
N VAL A 104 5.48 4.14 -4.14
CA VAL A 104 6.24 4.20 -2.89
C VAL A 104 7.35 3.17 -2.90
N CYS A 105 8.28 3.27 -1.95
CA CYS A 105 9.38 2.33 -1.87
C CYS A 105 9.66 1.88 -0.44
N CYS A 106 10.29 0.72 -0.34
CA CYS A 106 11.07 0.32 0.82
C CYS A 106 12.20 1.34 0.99
N THR A 107 12.31 2.00 2.14
CA THR A 107 13.29 3.05 2.42
C THR A 107 14.72 2.52 2.63
N ASP A 108 15.01 1.31 2.14
CA ASP A 108 16.36 0.74 2.11
C ASP A 108 17.19 1.54 1.08
N GLY A 109 18.17 2.29 1.59
CA GLY A 109 19.02 3.15 0.75
C GLY A 109 19.99 2.39 -0.16
N ILE A 110 20.13 1.07 -0.01
CA ILE A 110 21.08 0.24 -0.77
C ILE A 110 20.35 -0.71 -1.72
N ARG A 111 19.21 -1.25 -1.31
CA ARG A 111 18.40 -2.18 -2.14
C ARG A 111 16.90 -1.89 -2.07
N PRO A 112 16.46 -0.69 -2.50
CA PRO A 112 15.06 -0.32 -2.41
C PRO A 112 14.21 -1.20 -3.33
N VAL A 113 13.01 -1.50 -2.86
CA VAL A 113 11.96 -2.15 -3.63
C VAL A 113 10.87 -1.11 -3.89
N VAL A 114 10.47 -0.98 -5.16
CA VAL A 114 9.47 0.00 -5.60
C VAL A 114 8.13 -0.70 -5.74
N PHE A 115 7.10 -0.08 -5.18
CA PHE A 115 5.73 -0.59 -5.14
C PHE A 115 4.78 0.37 -5.85
N ASN A 116 3.85 -0.21 -6.61
CA ASN A 116 2.62 0.47 -6.99
C ASN A 116 1.57 0.20 -5.91
N VAL A 117 0.93 1.25 -5.41
CA VAL A 117 -0.12 1.17 -4.40
C VAL A 117 -1.37 1.82 -4.98
N GLU A 118 -2.41 1.02 -5.16
CA GLU A 118 -3.62 1.44 -5.88
C GLU A 118 -4.86 1.04 -5.08
N ALA A 119 -5.73 2.01 -4.82
CA ALA A 119 -7.03 1.73 -4.21
C ALA A 119 -7.94 1.04 -5.23
N ILE A 120 -8.46 -0.13 -4.87
CA ILE A 120 -9.42 -0.90 -5.67
C ILE A 120 -10.80 -0.82 -4.98
N GLY A 121 -11.84 -0.48 -5.75
CA GLY A 121 -13.22 -0.40 -5.27
C GLY A 121 -14.18 -1.25 -6.12
N GLU A 122 -15.39 -1.50 -5.61
CA GLU A 122 -16.42 -2.31 -6.30
C GLU A 122 -16.90 -1.75 -7.65
N ASN A 123 -16.42 -0.58 -8.08
CA ASN A 123 -16.78 0.02 -9.37
C ASN A 123 -15.72 -0.18 -10.46
N ASP A 124 -14.63 -0.91 -10.20
CA ASP A 124 -13.55 -1.16 -11.16
C ASP A 124 -13.43 -2.65 -11.52
N VAL A 125 -14.57 -3.36 -11.60
CA VAL A 125 -14.65 -4.63 -12.32
C VAL A 125 -15.11 -4.28 -13.74
N ASP A 126 -14.18 -4.35 -14.68
CA ASP A 126 -14.45 -4.20 -16.11
C ASP A 126 -15.64 -5.10 -16.51
N ILE A 127 -16.75 -4.47 -16.91
CA ILE A 127 -17.82 -5.16 -17.64
C ILE A 127 -17.29 -5.33 -19.07
N GLU A 128 -16.71 -6.51 -19.36
CA GLU A 128 -16.65 -7.02 -20.73
C GLU A 128 -18.04 -7.47 -21.22
#